data_AF-A0A9E5GE31-F1
#
_entry.id   AF-A0A9E5GE31-F1
#
_cell.length_a   1.000
_cell.length_b   1.000
_cell.length_c   1.000
_cell.angle_alpha   90.00
_cell.angle_beta   90.00
_cell.angle_gamma   90.00
#
_symmetry.space_group_name_H-M   'P 1'
#
loop_
_entity.id
_entity.type
_entity.pdbx_description
1 polymer ?
#
loop_
_entity_poly.entity_id
_entity_poly.type
_entity_poly.pdbx_seq_one_letter_code
_entity_poly.pdbx_strand_id
1 'polypeptide(L)'
;MTITEIIRFYQLRTFSQYAPFTYKCLPARRTTADWWTVGFGGYDDNSNLTTNIGSLIQPPNTFYSSVNSIADVIQQNRSFYWDSANQILYIHIDQDILPVKESFSSGITFGYTDNGQIYIDNISYEPLLKSIPSLAQQADLAEYKQMAFINGELVFDNTGGVFDAILEDSIYGNDVLIYYLDAKKGLIDYERSELVPLVSLYVENYEHSIEEFTASVQDQRKAHNADLLQTFYDDGNPVPIMYGPIKAITAKMIDDTLIPVRFRVAESLTALGIIECEGDFGWQAVTPISYDLTTGTFLLSATYARSPGNGLGEDTGTVLPCRVRNCTGITNDSVLDIIKHINNSVLGTEYNTSNYDTVAWEAAEALLCPVGIVFDKQQKVYEAIATLQNGANLGFRYEISPDGHRTVRIDDWDREVDYHIGWEDIKDNLTLKVGTDSTLIAATVNIDYERDYAEDAWTRYVDESLYDEVFLKYRQAPALTIEAYMLTEAYAQQRSAFALERYSSIPRRIEIQLHGKEYYGVQIYDMLQVELSIPGRSYIGTWKAQVISVDPDFESLSNSIEAVLVGRVMT
;
A
#
# COMPACT_ATOMS: atom_id res chain seq x y z
N MET A 1 12.34 23.50 9.09
CA MET A 1 12.85 23.68 7.71
C MET A 1 12.49 22.43 6.93
N THR A 2 12.22 22.57 5.66
CA THR A 2 11.88 21.45 4.77
C THR A 2 13.13 20.96 4.08
N ILE A 3 13.29 19.64 4.03
CA ILE A 3 14.40 18.96 3.39
C ILE A 3 13.84 18.04 2.31
N THR A 4 14.39 18.16 1.10
CA THR A 4 14.06 17.25 0.00
C THR A 4 15.33 16.59 -0.49
N GLU A 5 15.27 15.27 -0.66
CA GLU A 5 16.33 14.48 -1.26
C GLU A 5 15.89 14.00 -2.65
N ILE A 6 16.69 14.29 -3.69
CA ILE A 6 16.51 13.75 -5.04
C ILE A 6 17.66 12.78 -5.34
N ILE A 7 17.31 11.59 -5.81
CA ILE A 7 18.30 10.60 -6.20
C ILE A 7 18.77 10.86 -7.65
N ARG A 8 20.06 10.70 -7.94
CA ARG A 8 20.63 10.71 -9.31
C ARG A 8 21.52 9.50 -9.56
N PHE A 9 21.38 8.90 -10.73
CA PHE A 9 22.03 7.64 -11.06
C PHE A 9 23.44 7.81 -11.65
N TYR A 10 24.40 7.05 -11.13
CA TYR A 10 25.77 6.96 -11.64
C TYR A 10 26.17 5.52 -11.89
N GLN A 11 26.84 5.26 -13.01
CA GLN A 11 27.29 3.92 -13.37
C GLN A 11 28.32 3.35 -12.37
N LEU A 12 28.03 2.15 -11.88
CA LEU A 12 28.94 1.33 -11.09
C LEU A 12 29.92 0.61 -12.01
N ARG A 13 31.19 0.53 -11.59
CA ARG A 13 32.28 -0.01 -12.43
C ARG A 13 33.02 -1.20 -11.84
N THR A 14 32.87 -1.49 -10.56
CA THR A 14 33.68 -2.52 -9.89
C THR A 14 32.85 -3.33 -8.93
N PHE A 15 32.79 -4.63 -9.17
CA PHE A 15 32.07 -5.60 -8.35
C PHE A 15 33.05 -6.64 -7.84
N SER A 16 32.91 -7.02 -6.58
CA SER A 16 33.60 -8.18 -6.03
C SER A 16 32.60 -9.08 -5.34
N GLN A 17 32.72 -10.39 -5.54
CA GLN A 17 31.77 -11.33 -4.97
C GLN A 17 31.89 -11.35 -3.44
N TYR A 18 30.74 -11.32 -2.76
CA TYR A 18 30.64 -11.41 -1.31
C TYR A 18 30.04 -12.75 -0.88
N ALA A 19 28.92 -13.16 -1.50
CA ALA A 19 28.23 -14.43 -1.27
C ALA A 19 27.70 -14.98 -2.63
N PRO A 20 27.04 -16.14 -2.70
CA PRO A 20 26.34 -16.56 -3.92
C PRO A 20 25.36 -15.48 -4.37
N PHE A 21 25.49 -15.02 -5.62
CA PHE A 21 24.65 -13.97 -6.24
C PHE A 21 24.70 -12.58 -5.56
N THR A 22 25.43 -12.42 -4.45
CA THR A 22 25.64 -11.15 -3.76
C THR A 22 27.03 -10.58 -4.03
N TYR A 23 27.09 -9.32 -4.44
CA TYR A 23 28.30 -8.59 -4.79
C TYR A 23 28.45 -7.33 -3.94
N LYS A 24 29.69 -6.92 -3.69
CA LYS A 24 30.03 -5.65 -3.05
C LYS A 24 30.70 -4.69 -4.04
N CYS A 25 30.35 -3.40 -3.92
CA CYS A 25 30.84 -2.29 -4.72
C CYS A 25 31.31 -1.14 -3.81
N LEU A 26 32.26 -0.32 -4.27
CA LEU A 26 32.80 0.85 -3.57
C LEU A 26 32.55 2.14 -4.36
N PRO A 27 31.30 2.62 -4.42
CA PRO A 27 30.89 3.77 -5.25
C PRO A 27 31.50 5.11 -4.80
N ALA A 28 31.82 5.24 -3.52
CA ALA A 28 32.42 6.43 -2.91
C ALA A 28 33.88 6.70 -3.32
N ARG A 29 34.58 5.69 -3.87
CA ARG A 29 35.98 5.81 -4.28
C ARG A 29 36.05 6.18 -5.75
N ARG A 30 36.34 7.44 -6.04
CA ARG A 30 36.75 7.86 -7.38
C ARG A 30 38.26 8.01 -7.41
N THR A 31 38.92 7.21 -8.25
CA THR A 31 40.32 7.41 -8.60
C THR A 31 40.42 8.71 -9.39
N THR A 32 40.97 9.74 -8.75
CA THR A 32 41.35 10.99 -9.40
C THR A 32 42.64 10.77 -10.19
N ALA A 33 43.04 11.75 -11.01
CA ALA A 33 44.26 11.62 -11.81
C ALA A 33 45.51 11.56 -10.91
N ASP A 34 46.46 10.69 -11.26
CA ASP A 34 47.81 10.52 -10.66
C ASP A 34 48.59 11.85 -10.48
N TRP A 35 48.15 12.89 -11.20
CA TRP A 35 48.63 14.26 -11.02
C TRP A 35 48.43 14.82 -9.60
N TRP A 36 47.42 14.37 -8.84
CA TRP A 36 47.15 14.87 -7.50
C TRP A 36 48.17 14.37 -6.47
N THR A 37 48.59 13.11 -6.55
CA THR A 37 49.69 12.58 -5.72
C THR A 37 51.05 13.09 -6.22
N VAL A 38 51.31 13.03 -7.53
CA VAL A 38 52.62 13.37 -8.11
C VAL A 38 52.89 14.88 -8.13
N GLY A 39 51.90 15.70 -8.47
CA GLY A 39 52.04 17.15 -8.64
C GLY A 39 51.82 17.96 -7.37
N PHE A 40 50.91 17.52 -6.50
CA PHE A 40 50.50 18.26 -5.30
C PHE A 40 50.82 17.55 -3.97
N GLY A 41 51.40 16.33 -4.01
CA GLY A 41 51.76 15.59 -2.81
C GLY A 41 50.57 15.05 -2.02
N GLY A 42 49.45 14.79 -2.70
CA GLY A 42 48.31 14.08 -2.10
C GLY A 42 48.73 12.71 -1.55
N TYR A 43 48.05 12.25 -0.49
CA TYR A 43 48.35 10.97 0.17
C TYR A 43 47.91 9.74 -0.64
N ASP A 44 46.90 9.89 -1.49
CA ASP A 44 46.37 8.86 -2.41
C ASP A 44 45.64 9.58 -3.56
N ASP A 45 45.50 8.91 -4.69
CA ASP A 45 44.73 9.38 -5.85
C ASP A 45 43.23 9.17 -5.65
N ASN A 46 42.80 8.49 -4.60
CA ASN A 46 41.38 8.29 -4.31
C ASN A 46 40.79 9.51 -3.60
N SER A 47 39.74 10.09 -4.20
CA SER A 47 38.83 10.94 -3.44
C SER A 47 37.91 10.06 -2.59
N ASN A 48 37.88 10.33 -1.28
CA ASN A 48 36.88 9.76 -0.37
C ASN A 48 35.71 10.74 -0.31
N LEU A 49 34.78 10.62 -1.25
CA LEU A 49 33.53 11.37 -1.19
C LEU A 49 32.56 10.59 -0.30
N THR A 50 32.14 11.17 0.82
CA THR A 50 31.00 10.62 1.57
C THR A 50 29.75 10.77 0.73
N THR A 51 29.08 9.66 0.45
CA THR A 51 27.85 9.64 -0.34
C THR A 51 26.76 8.89 0.41
N ASN A 52 25.52 9.16 0.02
CA ASN A 52 24.37 8.38 0.43
C ASN A 52 23.74 7.72 -0.80
N ILE A 53 23.50 6.41 -0.75
CA ILE A 53 22.88 5.68 -1.85
C ILE A 53 21.47 5.32 -1.45
N GLY A 54 20.50 5.92 -2.15
CA GLY A 54 19.08 5.69 -1.90
C GLY A 54 18.42 4.75 -2.91
N SER A 55 19.06 4.46 -4.05
CA SER A 55 18.47 3.61 -5.09
C SER A 55 19.53 2.86 -5.89
N LEU A 56 19.12 1.79 -6.56
CA LEU A 56 19.95 1.03 -7.48
C LEU A 56 19.11 0.52 -8.65
N ILE A 57 19.64 0.71 -9.86
CA ILE A 57 19.01 0.22 -11.08
C ILE A 57 19.99 -0.58 -11.92
N GLN A 58 19.45 -1.52 -12.66
CA GLN A 58 20.09 -2.18 -13.79
C GLN A 58 19.30 -1.81 -15.05
N PRO A 59 19.85 -0.94 -15.91
CA PRO A 59 19.20 -0.53 -17.15
C PRO A 59 18.88 -1.74 -18.06
N PRO A 60 17.78 -1.68 -18.83
CA PRO A 60 16.90 -0.52 -18.99
C PRO A 60 15.86 -0.33 -17.88
N ASN A 61 15.32 -1.40 -17.26
CA ASN A 61 14.08 -1.30 -16.47
C ASN A 61 14.07 -2.12 -15.16
N THR A 62 15.21 -2.58 -14.65
CA THR A 62 15.23 -3.40 -13.43
C THR A 62 15.62 -2.55 -12.23
N PHE A 63 14.65 -2.32 -11.33
CA PHE A 63 14.86 -1.64 -10.06
C PHE A 63 15.20 -2.64 -8.96
N TYR A 64 16.09 -2.24 -8.06
CA TYR A 64 16.49 -3.05 -6.91
C TYR A 64 15.88 -2.44 -5.65
N SER A 65 15.30 -3.27 -4.80
CA SER A 65 14.74 -2.82 -3.52
C SER A 65 15.84 -2.54 -2.50
N SER A 66 15.77 -1.41 -1.82
CA SER A 66 16.64 -1.13 -0.67
C SER A 66 16.28 -2.06 0.49
N VAL A 67 17.28 -2.62 1.16
CA VAL A 67 17.10 -3.44 2.36
C VAL A 67 17.98 -2.99 3.51
N ASN A 68 17.59 -3.32 4.74
CA ASN A 68 18.19 -2.80 5.97
C ASN A 68 19.42 -3.61 6.45
N SER A 69 19.69 -4.77 5.85
CA SER A 69 20.82 -5.60 6.25
C SER A 69 21.42 -6.44 5.12
N ILE A 70 22.68 -6.86 5.30
CA ILE A 70 23.36 -7.79 4.39
C ILE A 70 22.63 -9.15 4.35
N ALA A 71 22.02 -9.57 5.46
CA ALA A 71 21.28 -10.83 5.51
C ALA A 71 20.05 -10.79 4.61
N ASP A 72 19.35 -9.65 4.59
CA ASP A 72 18.19 -9.43 3.72
C ASP A 72 18.62 -9.37 2.25
N VAL A 73 19.78 -8.73 1.95
CA VAL A 73 20.32 -8.75 0.59
C VAL A 73 20.54 -10.18 0.12
N ILE A 74 21.07 -11.06 0.95
CA ILE A 74 21.33 -12.45 0.54
C ILE A 74 20.04 -13.23 0.26
N GLN A 75 18.93 -12.89 0.93
CA GLN A 75 17.66 -13.60 0.80
C GLN A 75 16.80 -13.06 -0.34
N GLN A 76 16.67 -11.74 -0.43
CA GLN A 76 15.81 -11.08 -1.40
C GLN A 76 16.56 -10.87 -2.72
N ASN A 77 16.07 -11.48 -3.78
CA ASN A 77 16.61 -11.24 -5.10
C ASN A 77 16.32 -9.80 -5.57
N ARG A 78 17.19 -9.21 -6.40
CA ARG A 78 17.09 -7.80 -6.86
C ARG A 78 16.98 -6.80 -5.70
N SER A 79 17.91 -6.90 -4.76
CA SER A 79 17.95 -6.01 -3.59
C SER A 79 19.35 -5.40 -3.38
N PHE A 80 19.43 -4.32 -2.60
CA PHE A 80 20.71 -3.71 -2.23
C PHE A 80 20.70 -3.18 -0.80
N TYR A 81 21.88 -3.16 -0.16
CA TYR A 81 22.11 -2.57 1.16
C TYR A 81 23.28 -1.58 1.08
N TRP A 82 23.07 -0.36 1.56
CA TRP A 82 24.10 0.67 1.68
C TRP A 82 24.64 0.74 3.11
N ASP A 83 25.88 0.26 3.29
CA ASP A 83 26.62 0.47 4.53
C ASP A 83 27.22 1.87 4.52
N SER A 84 26.48 2.84 5.05
CA SER A 84 26.89 4.25 5.09
C SER A 84 28.14 4.48 5.94
N ALA A 85 28.33 3.71 7.00
CA ALA A 85 29.49 3.84 7.89
C ALA A 85 30.79 3.42 7.21
N ASN A 86 30.76 2.33 6.42
CA ASN A 86 31.93 1.84 5.70
C ASN A 86 31.99 2.30 4.23
N GLN A 87 30.95 2.98 3.74
CA GLN A 87 30.77 3.39 2.34
C GLN A 87 30.83 2.21 1.36
N ILE A 88 30.14 1.11 1.69
CA ILE A 88 30.11 -0.14 0.91
C ILE A 88 28.69 -0.43 0.46
N LEU A 89 28.51 -0.67 -0.85
CA LEU A 89 27.23 -1.08 -1.43
C LEU A 89 27.22 -2.59 -1.64
N TYR A 90 26.22 -3.27 -1.08
CA TYR A 90 25.96 -4.70 -1.28
C TYR A 90 24.75 -4.87 -2.20
N ILE A 91 24.81 -5.81 -3.14
CA ILE A 91 23.80 -5.98 -4.19
C ILE A 91 23.54 -7.47 -4.42
N HIS A 92 22.28 -7.89 -4.45
CA HIS A 92 21.87 -9.23 -4.87
C HIS A 92 21.38 -9.21 -6.32
N ILE A 93 22.11 -9.88 -7.19
CA ILE A 93 21.90 -9.89 -8.63
C ILE A 93 21.28 -11.22 -9.04
N ASP A 94 20.33 -11.24 -9.98
CA ASP A 94 19.71 -12.50 -10.42
C ASP A 94 20.75 -13.51 -10.92
N GLN A 95 20.42 -14.79 -10.83
CA GLN A 95 21.34 -15.90 -11.11
C GLN A 95 21.81 -15.95 -12.57
N ASP A 96 21.06 -15.36 -13.49
CA ASP A 96 21.32 -15.29 -14.92
C ASP A 96 22.13 -14.05 -15.34
N ILE A 97 22.35 -13.09 -14.42
CA ILE A 97 23.04 -11.83 -14.70
C ILE A 97 24.49 -11.90 -14.26
N LEU A 98 25.40 -11.45 -15.13
CA LEU A 98 26.82 -11.29 -14.82
C LEU A 98 27.16 -9.80 -14.61
N PRO A 99 27.45 -9.35 -13.38
CA PRO A 99 27.70 -7.92 -13.10
C PRO A 99 28.86 -7.29 -13.86
N VAL A 100 29.81 -8.09 -14.34
CA VAL A 100 30.97 -7.61 -15.11
C VAL A 100 30.59 -7.31 -16.58
N LYS A 101 29.47 -7.86 -17.06
CA LYS A 101 28.99 -7.70 -18.44
C LYS A 101 27.81 -6.75 -18.55
N GLU A 102 27.10 -6.52 -17.46
CA GLU A 102 25.93 -5.65 -17.40
C GLU A 102 26.24 -4.32 -16.72
N SER A 103 25.45 -3.31 -17.05
CA SER A 103 25.57 -1.99 -16.45
C SER A 103 24.65 -1.91 -15.23
N PHE A 104 25.16 -1.39 -14.13
CA PHE A 104 24.36 -1.03 -12.97
C PHE A 104 24.61 0.44 -12.67
N SER A 105 23.61 1.13 -12.16
CA SER A 105 23.74 2.51 -11.73
C SER A 105 23.26 2.67 -10.30
N SER A 106 24.10 3.22 -9.43
CA SER A 106 23.72 3.60 -8.07
C SER A 106 23.15 5.00 -8.05
N GLY A 107 21.99 5.15 -7.42
CA GLY A 107 21.34 6.42 -7.14
C GLY A 107 21.99 7.10 -5.94
N ILE A 108 22.82 8.11 -6.20
CA ILE A 108 23.38 8.99 -5.17
C ILE A 108 22.32 10.03 -4.78
N THR A 109 22.16 10.26 -3.49
CA THR A 109 21.17 11.17 -2.92
C THR A 109 21.74 12.59 -2.86
N PHE A 110 21.01 13.56 -3.42
CA PHE A 110 21.32 14.99 -3.36
C PHE A 110 20.27 15.71 -2.54
N GLY A 111 20.74 16.48 -1.55
CA GLY A 111 19.89 17.15 -0.59
C GLY A 111 19.67 18.64 -0.89
N TYR A 112 18.44 19.09 -0.72
CA TYR A 112 18.02 20.48 -0.91
C TYR A 112 17.17 20.96 0.27
N THR A 113 17.24 22.24 0.58
CA THR A 113 16.50 22.86 1.69
C THR A 113 15.86 24.18 1.29
N ASP A 114 14.76 24.52 1.96
CA ASP A 114 14.02 25.79 1.83
C ASP A 114 14.64 26.96 2.61
N ASN A 115 15.69 26.69 3.37
CA ASN A 115 16.38 27.63 4.24
C ASN A 115 17.86 27.72 3.87
N GLY A 116 18.70 28.34 4.71
CA GLY A 116 20.14 28.43 4.45
C GLY A 116 20.83 27.06 4.33
N GLN A 117 22.04 27.06 3.75
CA GLN A 117 22.85 25.84 3.59
C GLN A 117 23.12 25.16 4.95
N ILE A 118 22.95 23.84 4.98
CA ILE A 118 23.21 22.98 6.14
C ILE A 118 23.99 21.72 5.73
N TYR A 119 24.43 20.95 6.72
CA TYR A 119 25.08 19.66 6.55
C TYR A 119 24.35 18.60 7.35
N ILE A 120 24.00 17.47 6.72
CA ILE A 120 23.43 16.30 7.39
C ILE A 120 24.41 15.14 7.18
N ASP A 121 24.91 14.55 8.26
CA ASP A 121 25.95 13.50 8.24
C ASP A 121 27.20 13.91 7.40
N ASN A 122 27.57 15.19 7.47
CA ASN A 122 28.63 15.83 6.65
C ASN A 122 28.35 15.92 5.13
N ILE A 123 27.12 15.68 4.69
CA ILE A 123 26.68 15.90 3.32
C ILE A 123 26.03 17.29 3.24
N SER A 124 26.44 18.11 2.27
CA SER A 124 25.91 19.46 2.07
C SER A 124 24.51 19.43 1.46
N TYR A 125 23.60 20.23 2.02
CA TYR A 125 22.25 20.45 1.50
C TYR A 125 22.12 21.90 1.05
N GLU A 126 21.80 22.11 -0.22
CA GLU A 126 21.81 23.44 -0.84
C GLU A 126 20.45 24.16 -0.69
N PRO A 127 20.46 25.49 -0.50
CA PRO A 127 19.27 26.30 -0.22
C PRO A 127 18.45 26.61 -1.50
N LEU A 128 18.06 25.57 -2.25
CA LEU A 128 17.44 25.72 -3.57
C LEU A 128 15.95 25.36 -3.60
N LEU A 129 15.39 24.77 -2.54
CA LEU A 129 13.98 24.38 -2.53
C LEU A 129 13.10 25.62 -2.35
N LYS A 130 12.18 25.85 -3.29
CA LYS A 130 11.19 26.95 -3.20
C LYS A 130 9.87 26.47 -2.61
N SER A 131 9.37 25.32 -3.04
CA SER A 131 8.11 24.76 -2.56
C SER A 131 8.05 23.24 -2.71
N ILE A 132 7.15 22.64 -1.94
CA ILE A 132 6.84 21.21 -1.98
C ILE A 132 5.37 20.97 -2.39
N PRO A 133 5.01 19.77 -2.86
CA PRO A 133 3.62 19.42 -3.10
C PRO A 133 2.78 19.50 -1.82
N SER A 134 1.47 19.71 -1.97
CA SER A 134 0.54 19.50 -0.86
C SER A 134 0.61 18.04 -0.42
N LEU A 135 0.71 17.83 0.89
CA LEU A 135 0.73 16.50 1.49
C LEU A 135 -0.67 16.12 2.03
N ALA A 136 -1.72 16.76 1.49
CA ALA A 136 -3.09 16.52 1.91
C ALA A 136 -3.49 15.06 1.67
N GLN A 137 -4.07 14.44 2.70
CA GLN A 137 -4.67 13.12 2.61
C GLN A 137 -6.07 13.14 3.21
N GLN A 138 -6.96 12.34 2.63
CA GLN A 138 -8.32 12.16 3.14
C GLN A 138 -8.70 10.69 3.07
N ALA A 139 -9.37 10.22 4.12
CA ALA A 139 -10.06 8.94 4.17
C ALA A 139 -11.58 9.17 4.11
N ASP A 140 -12.26 8.27 3.42
CA ASP A 140 -13.71 8.17 3.51
C ASP A 140 -14.06 7.37 4.77
N LEU A 141 -15.08 7.86 5.49
CA LEU A 141 -15.50 7.26 6.75
C LEU A 141 -16.21 5.91 6.53
N ALA A 142 -17.03 5.82 5.48
CA ALA A 142 -17.92 4.67 5.25
C ALA A 142 -17.34 3.63 4.29
N GLU A 143 -16.65 4.09 3.25
CA GLU A 143 -16.16 3.22 2.18
C GLU A 143 -14.63 3.31 2.04
N TYR A 144 -13.91 2.21 2.30
CA TYR A 144 -12.44 2.15 2.16
C TYR A 144 -12.00 2.03 0.69
N LYS A 145 -12.72 2.71 -0.23
CA LYS A 145 -12.66 2.49 -1.69
C LYS A 145 -11.50 3.19 -2.38
N GLN A 146 -10.98 4.30 -1.86
CA GLN A 146 -9.96 5.08 -2.55
C GLN A 146 -8.68 5.20 -1.73
N MET A 147 -7.58 4.64 -2.25
CA MET A 147 -6.25 5.01 -1.77
C MET A 147 -5.98 6.45 -2.19
N ALA A 148 -5.78 7.33 -1.21
CA ALA A 148 -5.30 8.67 -1.46
C ALA A 148 -3.84 8.59 -1.93
N PHE A 149 -3.59 9.00 -3.17
CA PHE A 149 -2.24 9.14 -3.73
C PHE A 149 -1.83 10.60 -3.63
N ILE A 150 -0.62 10.85 -3.14
CA ILE A 150 -0.03 12.19 -3.17
C ILE A 150 0.53 12.45 -4.56
N ASN A 151 0.23 13.62 -5.12
CA ASN A 151 0.85 14.14 -6.33
C ASN A 151 1.08 15.64 -6.20
N GLY A 152 1.96 16.17 -7.02
CA GLY A 152 2.18 17.62 -7.10
C GLY A 152 3.56 17.93 -7.64
N GLU A 153 4.06 19.12 -7.29
CA GLU A 153 5.29 19.65 -7.85
C GLU A 153 6.25 20.08 -6.75
N LEU A 154 7.51 19.74 -6.93
CA LEU A 154 8.63 20.35 -6.23
C LEU A 154 9.21 21.45 -7.11
N VAL A 155 9.35 22.66 -6.57
CA VAL A 155 9.93 23.79 -7.30
C VAL A 155 11.26 24.13 -6.68
N PHE A 156 12.28 24.29 -7.51
CA PHE A 156 13.64 24.64 -7.13
C PHE A 156 14.12 25.90 -7.84
N ASP A 157 14.98 26.68 -7.16
CA ASP A 157 15.76 27.76 -7.77
C ASP A 157 16.88 27.18 -8.64
N ASN A 158 16.90 27.54 -9.91
CA ASN A 158 17.93 27.12 -10.87
C ASN A 158 18.78 28.30 -11.39
N THR A 159 18.70 29.48 -10.79
CA THR A 159 19.49 30.65 -11.23
C THR A 159 21.00 30.41 -11.23
N GLY A 160 21.49 29.49 -10.39
CA GLY A 160 22.88 29.05 -10.33
C GLY A 160 23.27 27.94 -11.31
N GLY A 161 22.33 27.40 -12.10
CA GLY A 161 22.56 26.32 -13.08
C GLY A 161 22.84 24.95 -12.45
N VAL A 162 22.46 24.73 -11.19
CA VAL A 162 22.72 23.47 -10.47
C VAL A 162 22.00 22.28 -11.12
N PHE A 163 20.84 22.53 -11.72
CA PHE A 163 20.03 21.50 -12.38
C PHE A 163 20.33 21.34 -13.87
N ASP A 164 21.25 22.14 -14.45
CA ASP A 164 21.60 22.06 -15.88
C ASP A 164 22.13 20.66 -16.27
N ALA A 165 22.79 19.97 -15.35
CA ALA A 165 23.31 18.61 -15.57
C ALA A 165 22.19 17.56 -15.78
N ILE A 166 20.93 17.85 -15.41
CA ILE A 166 19.79 16.95 -15.62
C ILE A 166 19.37 16.90 -17.10
N LEU A 167 19.81 17.88 -17.91
CA LEU A 167 19.64 17.83 -19.37
C LEU A 167 20.39 16.66 -20.01
N GLU A 168 21.48 16.21 -19.38
CA GLU A 168 22.29 15.07 -19.82
C GLU A 168 21.91 13.79 -19.06
N ASP A 169 21.59 13.90 -17.76
CA ASP A 169 21.22 12.80 -16.87
C ASP A 169 19.74 12.88 -16.47
N SER A 170 18.90 12.10 -17.16
CA SER A 170 17.47 12.08 -16.83
C SER A 170 17.19 11.56 -15.42
N ILE A 171 16.22 12.16 -14.73
CA ILE A 171 15.79 11.78 -13.39
C ILE A 171 14.39 11.13 -13.33
N TYR A 172 13.82 10.73 -14.48
CA TYR A 172 12.51 10.04 -14.51
C TYR A 172 12.55 8.76 -13.67
N GLY A 173 11.55 8.59 -12.80
CA GLY A 173 11.42 7.42 -11.93
C GLY A 173 12.34 7.42 -10.71
N ASN A 174 13.14 8.46 -10.51
CA ASN A 174 14.01 8.55 -9.34
C ASN A 174 13.19 8.85 -8.08
N ASP A 175 13.56 8.23 -6.96
CA ASP A 175 12.87 8.49 -5.69
C ASP A 175 13.17 9.90 -5.17
N VAL A 176 12.17 10.42 -4.46
CA VAL A 176 12.15 11.72 -3.83
C VAL A 176 11.66 11.53 -2.40
N LEU A 177 12.46 11.99 -1.44
CA LEU A 177 12.11 11.89 -0.02
C LEU A 177 11.97 13.30 0.54
N ILE A 178 10.87 13.56 1.24
CA ILE A 178 10.61 14.86 1.88
C ILE A 178 10.59 14.65 3.39
N TYR A 179 11.35 15.50 4.10
CA TYR A 179 11.49 15.47 5.54
C TYR A 179 11.25 16.86 6.14
N TYR A 180 10.83 16.85 7.39
CA TYR A 180 10.92 18.00 8.26
C TYR A 180 12.18 17.91 9.13
N LEU A 181 12.89 19.03 9.24
CA LEU A 181 14.00 19.19 10.18
C LEU A 181 13.73 20.36 11.12
N ASP A 182 13.86 20.12 12.42
CA ASP A 182 13.73 21.16 13.43
C ASP A 182 15.01 22.01 13.51
N ALA A 183 15.04 23.08 12.71
CA ALA A 183 16.19 23.97 12.59
C ALA A 183 16.51 24.67 13.91
N LYS A 184 17.69 24.39 14.47
CA LYS A 184 18.18 25.04 15.70
C LYS A 184 18.97 26.29 15.30
N LYS A 185 18.63 27.42 15.93
CA LYS A 185 19.26 28.72 15.60
C LYS A 185 20.78 28.66 15.76
N GLY A 186 21.51 28.94 14.67
CA GLY A 186 22.97 28.99 14.65
C GLY A 186 23.66 27.63 14.51
N LEU A 187 22.89 26.55 14.37
CA LEU A 187 23.41 25.23 14.04
C LEU A 187 23.29 24.97 12.53
N ILE A 188 24.37 24.49 11.92
CA ILE A 188 24.43 24.12 10.51
C ILE A 188 24.65 22.62 10.30
N ASP A 189 25.13 21.90 11.31
CA ASP A 189 25.41 20.47 11.24
C ASP A 189 24.33 19.69 12.00
N TYR A 190 23.77 18.69 11.35
CA TYR A 190 22.68 17.85 11.84
C TYR A 190 22.99 16.38 11.55
N GLU A 191 22.34 15.49 12.30
CA GLU A 191 22.39 14.05 12.07
C GLU A 191 21.14 13.59 11.32
N ARG A 192 21.24 12.55 10.48
CA ARG A 192 20.07 12.01 9.75
C ARG A 192 18.95 11.54 10.68
N SER A 193 19.29 11.10 11.89
CA SER A 193 18.30 10.72 12.93
C SER A 193 17.42 11.88 13.42
N GLU A 194 17.78 13.13 13.12
CA GLU A 194 16.96 14.32 13.42
C GLU A 194 15.93 14.63 12.32
N LEU A 195 15.97 13.93 11.19
CA LEU A 195 14.97 14.06 10.13
C LEU A 195 13.68 13.36 10.52
N VAL A 196 12.57 14.07 10.39
CA VAL A 196 11.22 13.51 10.51
C VAL A 196 10.71 13.24 9.10
N PRO A 197 10.54 11.97 8.68
CA PRO A 197 10.04 11.64 7.36
C PRO A 197 8.58 12.10 7.21
N LEU A 198 8.27 12.76 6.10
CA LEU A 198 6.93 13.26 5.80
C LEU A 198 6.28 12.45 4.67
N VAL A 199 6.99 12.22 3.57
CA VAL A 199 6.50 11.43 2.43
C VAL A 199 7.64 10.89 1.58
N SER A 200 7.38 9.75 0.94
CA SER A 200 8.22 9.15 -0.10
C SER A 200 7.47 9.14 -1.45
N LEU A 201 8.10 9.69 -2.49
CA LEU A 201 7.53 9.91 -3.83
C LEU A 201 8.55 9.51 -4.90
N TYR A 202 8.16 9.58 -6.18
CA TYR A 202 9.07 9.47 -7.33
C TYR A 202 8.80 10.59 -8.36
N VAL A 203 9.79 10.89 -9.19
CA VAL A 203 9.66 11.88 -10.28
C VAL A 203 8.92 11.29 -11.48
N GLU A 204 7.74 11.81 -11.79
CA GLU A 204 6.94 11.45 -12.98
C GLU A 204 7.34 12.28 -14.20
N ASN A 205 7.53 13.60 -14.03
CA ASN A 205 7.95 14.53 -15.08
C ASN A 205 8.80 15.67 -14.50
N TYR A 206 9.47 16.43 -15.36
CA TYR A 206 10.12 17.67 -14.95
C TYR A 206 10.15 18.72 -16.06
N GLU A 207 10.10 19.98 -15.65
CA GLU A 207 10.26 21.16 -16.48
C GLU A 207 11.51 21.92 -16.05
N HIS A 208 12.22 22.50 -17.03
CA HIS A 208 13.48 23.19 -16.80
C HIS A 208 13.51 24.55 -17.47
N SER A 209 13.83 25.57 -16.70
CA SER A 209 14.10 26.93 -17.15
C SER A 209 15.39 27.47 -16.52
N ILE A 210 15.81 28.67 -16.93
CA ILE A 210 16.98 29.34 -16.34
C ILE A 210 16.73 29.74 -14.89
N GLU A 211 15.49 30.04 -14.53
CA GLU A 211 15.14 30.52 -13.19
C GLU A 211 14.71 29.39 -12.26
N GLU A 212 14.01 28.40 -12.80
CA GLU A 212 13.35 27.35 -12.01
C GLU A 212 13.50 25.98 -12.64
N PHE A 213 13.63 24.99 -11.77
CA PHE A 213 13.47 23.57 -12.08
C PHE A 213 12.26 23.04 -11.32
N THR A 214 11.32 22.43 -12.04
CA THR A 214 10.09 21.90 -11.46
C THR A 214 10.04 20.40 -11.69
N ALA A 215 9.97 19.61 -10.62
CA ALA A 215 9.80 18.17 -10.69
C ALA A 215 8.37 17.80 -10.30
N SER A 216 7.60 17.26 -11.25
CA SER A 216 6.30 16.66 -10.97
C SER A 216 6.52 15.30 -10.29
N VAL A 217 5.99 15.15 -9.08
CA VAL A 217 6.19 13.98 -8.22
C VAL A 217 4.90 13.25 -7.91
N GLN A 218 5.02 11.95 -7.63
CA GLN A 218 3.90 11.05 -7.45
C GLN A 218 4.19 9.94 -6.46
N ASP A 219 3.14 9.43 -5.82
CA ASP A 219 3.21 8.30 -4.90
C ASP A 219 3.74 7.02 -5.57
N GLN A 220 4.76 6.40 -4.96
CA GLN A 220 5.39 5.16 -5.45
C GLN A 220 4.39 4.04 -5.75
N ARG A 221 3.28 3.96 -5.01
CA ARG A 221 2.24 2.97 -5.27
C ARG A 221 1.72 3.08 -6.70
N LYS A 222 1.52 4.27 -7.27
CA LYS A 222 0.96 4.38 -8.61
C LYS A 222 1.88 3.75 -9.68
N ALA A 223 3.20 3.88 -9.53
CA ALA A 223 4.17 3.21 -10.42
C ALA A 223 4.09 1.67 -10.33
N HIS A 224 3.74 1.15 -9.16
CA HIS A 224 3.57 -0.28 -8.89
C HIS A 224 2.14 -0.79 -9.10
N ASN A 225 1.27 -0.05 -9.81
CA ASN A 225 -0.10 -0.48 -10.04
C ASN A 225 -0.22 -1.41 -11.25
N ALA A 226 0.31 -2.62 -11.10
CA ALA A 226 0.30 -3.65 -12.13
C ALA A 226 -1.09 -4.30 -12.30
N ASP A 227 -1.22 -5.02 -13.42
CA ASP A 227 -2.35 -5.91 -13.69
C ASP A 227 -2.32 -7.10 -12.73
N LEU A 228 -3.44 -7.42 -12.07
CA LEU A 228 -3.48 -8.48 -11.07
C LEU A 228 -3.34 -9.88 -11.69
N LEU A 229 -4.14 -10.17 -12.72
CA LEU A 229 -4.17 -11.49 -13.36
C LEU A 229 -3.10 -11.56 -14.44
N GLN A 230 -2.18 -12.52 -14.29
CA GLN A 230 -1.02 -12.71 -15.17
C GLN A 230 -1.18 -13.89 -16.13
N THR A 231 -2.12 -14.79 -15.84
CA THR A 231 -2.38 -15.99 -16.63
C THR A 231 -3.67 -15.83 -17.44
N PHE A 232 -3.65 -16.22 -18.72
CA PHE A 232 -4.79 -16.12 -19.63
C PHE A 232 -5.14 -17.48 -20.25
N TYR A 233 -6.41 -17.67 -20.55
CA TYR A 233 -6.90 -18.76 -21.40
C TYR A 233 -6.56 -18.47 -22.88
N ASP A 234 -6.68 -19.49 -23.73
CA ASP A 234 -6.43 -19.37 -25.18
C ASP A 234 -7.38 -18.37 -25.88
N ASP A 235 -8.55 -18.12 -25.30
CA ASP A 235 -9.51 -17.12 -25.79
C ASP A 235 -9.22 -15.68 -25.32
N GLY A 236 -8.12 -15.47 -24.59
CA GLY A 236 -7.68 -14.17 -24.08
C GLY A 236 -8.39 -13.72 -22.81
N ASN A 237 -9.34 -14.50 -22.26
CA ASN A 237 -9.92 -14.19 -20.96
C ASN A 237 -8.92 -14.55 -19.84
N PRO A 238 -8.84 -13.77 -18.76
CA PRO A 238 -7.93 -14.08 -17.67
C PRO A 238 -8.36 -15.35 -16.93
N VAL A 239 -7.38 -16.08 -16.41
CA VAL A 239 -7.62 -17.22 -15.51
C VAL A 239 -7.85 -16.66 -14.11
N PRO A 240 -8.92 -17.06 -13.41
CA PRO A 240 -9.21 -16.54 -12.08
C PRO A 240 -8.13 -16.88 -11.05
N ILE A 241 -7.83 -15.95 -10.15
CA ILE A 241 -7.08 -16.23 -8.92
C ILE A 241 -8.06 -16.32 -7.76
N MET A 242 -7.91 -17.35 -6.92
CA MET A 242 -8.80 -17.64 -5.80
C MET A 242 -8.01 -17.65 -4.49
N TYR A 243 -8.60 -17.08 -3.44
CA TYR A 243 -8.08 -17.13 -2.08
C TYR A 243 -9.14 -17.68 -1.13
N GLY A 244 -8.70 -18.51 -0.20
CA GLY A 244 -9.55 -19.13 0.82
C GLY A 244 -10.57 -20.13 0.28
N PRO A 245 -11.45 -20.64 1.16
CA PRO A 245 -12.57 -21.50 0.79
C PRO A 245 -13.64 -20.73 0.01
N ILE A 246 -14.15 -21.33 -1.08
CA ILE A 246 -15.18 -20.76 -1.95
C ILE A 246 -16.39 -21.69 -2.00
N LYS A 247 -17.57 -21.12 -1.78
CA LYS A 247 -18.85 -21.85 -1.72
C LYS A 247 -19.17 -22.59 -3.01
N ALA A 248 -19.14 -21.86 -4.13
CA ALA A 248 -19.17 -22.43 -5.46
C ALA A 248 -18.60 -21.47 -6.50
N ILE A 249 -18.07 -22.01 -7.59
CA ILE A 249 -17.54 -21.28 -8.75
C ILE A 249 -17.73 -22.10 -10.03
N THR A 250 -17.96 -21.45 -11.16
CA THR A 250 -18.01 -22.12 -12.48
C THR A 250 -16.63 -22.60 -12.92
N ALA A 251 -16.55 -23.79 -13.50
CA ALA A 251 -15.35 -24.31 -14.15
C ALA A 251 -15.42 -24.07 -15.66
N LYS A 252 -14.34 -23.53 -16.24
CA LYS A 252 -14.24 -23.28 -17.68
C LYS A 252 -13.68 -24.51 -18.39
N MET A 253 -14.33 -24.93 -19.48
CA MET A 253 -13.75 -25.94 -20.37
C MET A 253 -12.54 -25.34 -21.09
N ILE A 254 -11.41 -26.06 -21.06
CA ILE A 254 -10.16 -25.63 -21.72
C ILE A 254 -9.73 -26.56 -22.86
N ASP A 255 -10.21 -27.80 -22.89
CA ASP A 255 -9.98 -28.71 -24.01
C ASP A 255 -11.13 -29.72 -24.11
N ASP A 256 -11.80 -29.72 -25.26
CA ASP A 256 -12.86 -30.68 -25.60
C ASP A 256 -12.47 -31.62 -26.76
N THR A 257 -11.25 -31.47 -27.31
CA THR A 257 -10.76 -32.26 -28.44
C THR A 257 -10.35 -33.67 -28.02
N LEU A 258 -10.03 -33.85 -26.74
CA LEU A 258 -9.70 -35.13 -26.13
C LEU A 258 -10.90 -35.71 -25.35
N ILE A 259 -11.01 -37.04 -25.39
CA ILE A 259 -11.83 -37.81 -24.45
C ILE A 259 -10.83 -38.43 -23.47
N PRO A 260 -10.72 -37.97 -22.21
CA PRO A 260 -11.65 -37.12 -21.43
C PRO A 260 -11.54 -35.59 -21.63
N VAL A 261 -12.63 -34.86 -21.29
CA VAL A 261 -12.74 -33.39 -21.39
C VAL A 261 -12.03 -32.72 -20.22
N ARG A 262 -11.31 -31.62 -20.49
CA ARG A 262 -10.53 -30.89 -19.49
C ARG A 262 -11.17 -29.56 -19.11
N PHE A 263 -11.26 -29.33 -17.81
CA PHE A 263 -11.75 -28.10 -17.21
C PHE A 263 -10.68 -27.44 -16.35
N ARG A 264 -10.81 -26.12 -16.15
CA ARG A 264 -9.99 -25.31 -15.26
C ARG A 264 -10.88 -24.36 -14.45
N VAL A 265 -10.62 -24.29 -13.14
CA VAL A 265 -11.36 -23.41 -12.22
C VAL A 265 -10.60 -22.11 -11.98
N ALA A 266 -9.29 -22.22 -11.72
CA ALA A 266 -8.45 -21.11 -11.31
C ALA A 266 -7.00 -21.33 -11.72
N GLU A 267 -6.14 -20.37 -11.39
CA GLU A 267 -4.70 -20.46 -11.59
C GLU A 267 -4.11 -21.64 -10.82
N SER A 268 -4.48 -21.75 -9.55
CA SER A 268 -4.13 -22.84 -8.64
C SER A 268 -5.24 -23.05 -7.60
N LEU A 269 -5.25 -24.23 -6.96
CA LEU A 269 -6.12 -24.62 -5.88
C LEU A 269 -5.30 -25.33 -4.79
N THR A 270 -5.76 -25.28 -3.55
CA THR A 270 -5.27 -26.15 -2.47
C THR A 270 -6.21 -27.33 -2.20
N ALA A 271 -7.50 -27.20 -2.58
CA ALA A 271 -8.47 -28.29 -2.56
C ALA A 271 -9.50 -28.13 -3.68
N LEU A 272 -9.85 -29.24 -4.34
CA LEU A 272 -10.77 -29.24 -5.49
C LEU A 272 -12.25 -29.19 -5.09
N GLY A 273 -12.66 -29.67 -3.91
CA GLY A 273 -14.08 -29.71 -3.53
C GLY A 273 -14.92 -30.73 -4.32
N ILE A 274 -16.19 -30.42 -4.54
CA ILE A 274 -17.18 -31.27 -5.21
C ILE A 274 -17.47 -30.70 -6.61
N ILE A 275 -17.24 -31.50 -7.65
CA ILE A 275 -17.56 -31.11 -9.03
C ILE A 275 -19.01 -31.47 -9.34
N GLU A 276 -19.74 -30.53 -9.92
CA GLU A 276 -21.10 -30.72 -10.41
C GLU A 276 -21.22 -30.35 -11.88
N CYS A 277 -21.93 -31.17 -12.67
CA CYS A 277 -22.29 -30.85 -14.06
C CYS A 277 -23.80 -30.65 -14.17
N GLU A 278 -24.22 -29.68 -14.98
CA GLU A 278 -25.64 -29.39 -15.23
C GLU A 278 -26.15 -30.25 -16.38
N GLY A 279 -26.95 -31.27 -16.05
CA GLY A 279 -27.70 -32.05 -17.04
C GLY A 279 -29.19 -31.68 -17.06
N ASP A 280 -30.00 -32.46 -17.78
CA ASP A 280 -31.45 -32.18 -17.96
C ASP A 280 -32.27 -32.18 -16.67
N PHE A 281 -31.74 -32.76 -15.58
CA PHE A 281 -32.38 -32.81 -14.26
C PHE A 281 -31.69 -31.89 -13.23
N GLY A 282 -30.85 -30.94 -13.70
CA GLY A 282 -30.10 -30.00 -12.89
C GLY A 282 -28.69 -30.48 -12.54
N TRP A 283 -28.09 -29.82 -11.55
CA TRP A 283 -26.72 -30.06 -11.10
C TRP A 283 -26.55 -31.43 -10.44
N GLN A 284 -25.60 -32.22 -10.92
CA GLN A 284 -25.27 -33.53 -10.37
C GLN A 284 -23.78 -33.66 -10.06
N ALA A 285 -23.47 -34.22 -8.89
CA ALA A 285 -22.10 -34.45 -8.46
C ALA A 285 -21.43 -35.53 -9.32
N VAL A 286 -20.22 -35.25 -9.79
CA VAL A 286 -19.43 -36.13 -10.66
C VAL A 286 -18.03 -36.32 -10.11
N THR A 287 -17.46 -37.51 -10.30
CA THR A 287 -16.09 -37.82 -9.85
C THR A 287 -15.10 -37.58 -11.00
N PRO A 288 -14.05 -36.77 -10.80
CA PRO A 288 -13.03 -36.56 -11.80
C PRO A 288 -12.18 -37.82 -11.99
N ILE A 289 -11.72 -38.03 -13.22
CA ILE A 289 -10.74 -39.08 -13.54
C ILE A 289 -9.40 -38.75 -12.88
N SER A 290 -9.00 -37.48 -12.97
CA SER A 290 -7.80 -36.94 -12.35
C SER A 290 -7.94 -35.42 -12.20
N TYR A 291 -7.11 -34.85 -11.35
CA TYR A 291 -7.03 -33.41 -11.16
C TYR A 291 -5.59 -32.99 -10.82
N ASP A 292 -5.28 -31.73 -11.08
CA ASP A 292 -4.03 -31.09 -10.74
C ASP A 292 -4.34 -29.76 -10.03
N LEU A 293 -4.03 -29.74 -8.74
CA LEU A 293 -4.25 -28.60 -7.87
C LEU A 293 -3.32 -27.43 -8.21
N THR A 294 -2.12 -27.69 -8.71
CA THR A 294 -1.14 -26.63 -9.04
C THR A 294 -1.58 -25.79 -10.24
N THR A 295 -2.34 -26.40 -11.16
CA THR A 295 -2.90 -25.71 -12.33
C THR A 295 -4.40 -25.43 -12.22
N GLY A 296 -5.04 -25.86 -11.14
CA GLY A 296 -6.48 -25.74 -10.92
C GLY A 296 -7.32 -26.50 -11.97
N THR A 297 -6.79 -27.60 -12.52
CA THR A 297 -7.42 -28.35 -13.62
C THR A 297 -7.95 -29.71 -13.19
N PHE A 298 -8.96 -30.22 -13.91
CA PHE A 298 -9.47 -31.58 -13.73
C PHE A 298 -10.00 -32.18 -15.04
N LEU A 299 -10.06 -33.52 -15.08
CA LEU A 299 -10.54 -34.30 -16.22
C LEU A 299 -11.84 -35.02 -15.88
N LEU A 300 -12.85 -34.86 -16.74
CA LEU A 300 -14.13 -35.57 -16.65
C LEU A 300 -14.31 -36.53 -17.83
N SER A 301 -14.89 -37.69 -17.55
CA SER A 301 -15.25 -38.64 -18.62
C SER A 301 -16.32 -38.03 -19.53
N ALA A 302 -16.34 -38.43 -20.81
CA ALA A 302 -17.35 -37.96 -21.75
C ALA A 302 -18.79 -38.27 -21.28
N THR A 303 -18.99 -39.35 -20.53
CA THR A 303 -20.30 -39.73 -19.94
C THR A 303 -20.90 -38.65 -19.04
N TYR A 304 -20.05 -37.88 -18.35
CA TYR A 304 -20.48 -36.84 -17.41
C TYR A 304 -20.27 -35.43 -17.96
N ALA A 305 -19.24 -35.23 -18.79
CA ALA A 305 -18.89 -33.92 -19.32
C ALA A 305 -19.73 -33.50 -20.54
N ARG A 306 -20.40 -34.43 -21.22
CA ARG A 306 -21.19 -34.14 -22.42
C ARG A 306 -22.64 -34.57 -22.25
N SER A 307 -23.54 -33.84 -22.89
CA SER A 307 -24.95 -34.20 -23.00
C SER A 307 -25.09 -35.65 -23.53
N PRO A 308 -26.03 -36.46 -22.99
CA PRO A 308 -27.07 -36.12 -22.03
C PRO A 308 -26.61 -36.17 -20.56
N GLY A 309 -25.31 -36.39 -20.30
CA GLY A 309 -24.67 -36.28 -18.97
C GLY A 309 -25.29 -37.14 -17.90
N ASN A 310 -24.83 -38.40 -17.75
CA ASN A 310 -25.41 -39.53 -17.00
C ASN A 310 -26.31 -40.51 -17.81
N GLY A 311 -26.60 -40.20 -19.08
CA GLY A 311 -27.37 -41.08 -19.97
C GLY A 311 -28.88 -40.86 -19.98
N LEU A 312 -29.40 -39.78 -19.38
CA LEU A 312 -30.82 -39.44 -19.35
C LEU A 312 -31.05 -38.05 -19.97
N GLY A 313 -31.64 -37.99 -21.17
CA GLY A 313 -31.86 -36.71 -21.86
C GLY A 313 -31.71 -36.77 -23.39
N GLU A 314 -31.80 -35.62 -24.04
CA GLU A 314 -31.47 -35.47 -25.47
C GLU A 314 -29.94 -35.39 -25.65
N ASP A 315 -29.34 -36.39 -26.31
CA ASP A 315 -27.89 -36.40 -26.58
C ASP A 315 -27.54 -35.41 -27.70
N THR A 316 -27.04 -34.24 -27.30
CA THR A 316 -26.52 -33.21 -28.23
C THR A 316 -25.01 -33.29 -28.42
N GLY A 317 -24.31 -34.13 -27.65
CA GLY A 317 -22.85 -34.20 -27.60
C GLY A 317 -22.13 -32.93 -27.12
N THR A 318 -22.85 -31.88 -26.72
CA THR A 318 -22.27 -30.61 -26.26
C THR A 318 -21.67 -30.76 -24.86
N VAL A 319 -20.58 -30.05 -24.58
CA VAL A 319 -20.00 -30.00 -23.23
C VAL A 319 -20.99 -29.31 -22.29
N LEU A 320 -21.27 -29.95 -21.15
CA LEU A 320 -22.20 -29.43 -20.15
C LEU A 320 -21.53 -28.36 -19.29
N PRO A 321 -22.30 -27.35 -18.81
CA PRO A 321 -21.82 -26.44 -17.78
C PRO A 321 -21.34 -27.20 -16.55
N CYS A 322 -20.21 -26.79 -16.00
CA CYS A 322 -19.60 -27.41 -14.86
C CYS A 322 -19.34 -26.36 -13.78
N ARG A 323 -19.59 -26.71 -12.52
CA ARG A 323 -19.22 -25.89 -11.36
C ARG A 323 -18.52 -26.74 -10.32
N VAL A 324 -17.86 -26.06 -9.40
CA VAL A 324 -17.14 -26.68 -8.31
C VAL A 324 -17.58 -26.04 -7.02
N ARG A 325 -18.02 -26.86 -6.05
CA ARG A 325 -18.48 -26.44 -4.73
C ARG A 325 -17.45 -26.74 -3.65
N ASN A 326 -17.35 -25.87 -2.65
CA ASN A 326 -16.45 -26.02 -1.51
C ASN A 326 -14.99 -26.28 -1.92
N CYS A 327 -14.54 -25.65 -2.99
CA CYS A 327 -13.12 -25.65 -3.36
C CYS A 327 -12.36 -24.64 -2.50
N THR A 328 -11.04 -24.74 -2.48
CA THR A 328 -10.17 -23.83 -1.73
C THR A 328 -9.06 -23.36 -2.65
N GLY A 329 -8.95 -22.04 -2.77
CA GLY A 329 -7.85 -21.38 -3.48
C GLY A 329 -6.56 -21.36 -2.66
N ILE A 330 -5.75 -20.33 -2.85
CA ILE A 330 -4.57 -20.08 -2.02
C ILE A 330 -5.02 -19.85 -0.58
N THR A 331 -4.45 -20.58 0.36
CA THR A 331 -4.79 -20.48 1.79
C THR A 331 -4.39 -19.12 2.37
N ASN A 332 -5.23 -18.62 3.26
CA ASN A 332 -5.02 -17.39 4.00
C ASN A 332 -5.62 -17.55 5.40
N ASP A 333 -4.88 -17.13 6.42
CA ASP A 333 -5.37 -17.03 7.79
C ASP A 333 -5.94 -15.63 8.06
N SER A 334 -5.52 -14.64 7.26
CA SER A 334 -6.03 -13.27 7.27
C SER A 334 -6.18 -12.71 5.86
N VAL A 335 -6.99 -11.66 5.71
CA VAL A 335 -7.04 -10.87 4.47
C VAL A 335 -5.66 -10.29 4.10
N LEU A 336 -4.78 -10.05 5.08
CA LEU A 336 -3.44 -9.51 4.82
C LEU A 336 -2.48 -10.52 4.16
N ASP A 337 -2.69 -11.83 4.34
CA ASP A 337 -1.95 -12.86 3.60
C ASP A 337 -2.15 -12.74 2.09
N ILE A 338 -3.37 -12.38 1.68
CA ILE A 338 -3.71 -12.15 0.28
C ILE A 338 -2.90 -10.96 -0.25
N ILE A 339 -2.81 -9.87 0.53
CA ILE A 339 -2.05 -8.68 0.15
C ILE A 339 -0.55 -9.00 0.07
N LYS A 340 0.01 -9.74 1.05
CA LYS A 340 1.41 -10.23 1.00
C LYS A 340 1.67 -11.07 -0.25
N HIS A 341 0.77 -11.99 -0.58
CA HIS A 341 0.88 -12.82 -1.76
C HIS A 341 0.82 -11.98 -3.05
N ILE A 342 -0.12 -11.06 -3.19
CA ILE A 342 -0.25 -10.20 -4.38
C ILE A 342 1.00 -9.32 -4.54
N ASN A 343 1.46 -8.68 -3.47
CA ASN A 343 2.67 -7.86 -3.49
C ASN A 343 3.91 -8.66 -3.89
N ASN A 344 4.05 -9.89 -3.41
CA ASN A 344 5.17 -10.74 -3.78
C ASN A 344 5.06 -11.24 -5.23
N SER A 345 3.94 -11.86 -5.59
CA SER A 345 3.76 -12.52 -6.89
C SER A 345 3.65 -11.55 -8.07
N VAL A 346 3.05 -10.38 -7.87
CA VAL A 346 2.84 -9.38 -8.93
C VAL A 346 3.89 -8.28 -8.90
N LEU A 347 4.28 -7.81 -7.70
CA LEU A 347 5.19 -6.67 -7.54
C LEU A 347 6.62 -7.07 -7.15
N GLY A 348 6.89 -8.37 -6.92
CA GLY A 348 8.21 -8.86 -6.49
C GLY A 348 8.64 -8.35 -5.11
N THR A 349 7.69 -7.91 -4.27
CA THR A 349 7.98 -7.35 -2.95
C THR A 349 7.84 -8.40 -1.86
N GLU A 350 8.97 -8.82 -1.28
CA GLU A 350 9.01 -9.80 -0.19
C GLU A 350 8.58 -9.19 1.15
N TYR A 351 7.90 -10.00 1.98
CA TYR A 351 7.50 -9.61 3.34
C TYR A 351 8.68 -9.72 4.31
N ASN A 352 9.31 -8.57 4.60
CA ASN A 352 10.43 -8.43 5.53
C ASN A 352 10.46 -7.01 6.12
N THR A 353 11.32 -6.78 7.12
CA THR A 353 11.49 -5.49 7.81
C THR A 353 12.06 -4.37 6.95
N SER A 354 12.39 -4.65 5.68
CA SER A 354 12.87 -3.64 4.73
C SER A 354 11.77 -3.10 3.84
N ASN A 355 10.74 -3.90 3.58
CA ASN A 355 9.63 -3.51 2.72
C ASN A 355 8.34 -3.22 3.52
N TYR A 356 8.25 -3.71 4.76
CA TYR A 356 7.07 -3.63 5.61
C TYR A 356 7.39 -3.17 7.02
N ASP A 357 6.48 -2.41 7.61
CA ASP A 357 6.39 -2.27 9.06
C ASP A 357 5.79 -3.57 9.62
N THR A 358 6.66 -4.56 9.84
CA THR A 358 6.25 -5.89 10.31
C THR A 358 5.52 -5.85 11.65
N VAL A 359 5.82 -4.87 12.52
CA VAL A 359 5.21 -4.76 13.85
C VAL A 359 3.75 -4.33 13.72
N ALA A 360 3.49 -3.25 12.97
CA ALA A 360 2.12 -2.82 12.71
C ALA A 360 1.33 -3.86 11.91
N TRP A 361 2.00 -4.51 10.95
CA TRP A 361 1.39 -5.54 10.12
C TRP A 361 0.93 -6.76 10.92
N GLU A 362 1.79 -7.33 11.77
CA GLU A 362 1.46 -8.48 12.61
C GLU A 362 0.35 -8.16 13.61
N ALA A 363 0.36 -6.93 14.17
CA ALA A 363 -0.70 -6.46 15.06
C ALA A 363 -2.06 -6.37 14.36
N ALA A 364 -2.09 -5.85 13.12
CA ALA A 364 -3.30 -5.79 12.31
C ALA A 364 -3.78 -7.18 11.85
N GLU A 365 -2.83 -8.04 11.45
CA GLU A 365 -3.10 -9.41 10.98
C GLU A 365 -3.82 -10.25 12.04
N ALA A 366 -3.46 -10.08 13.32
CA ALA A 366 -4.09 -10.77 14.44
C ALA A 366 -5.58 -10.41 14.66
N LEU A 367 -6.06 -9.29 14.12
CA LEU A 367 -7.44 -8.82 14.26
C LEU A 367 -8.32 -9.13 13.05
N LEU A 368 -7.70 -9.35 11.88
CA LEU A 368 -8.39 -9.53 10.62
C LEU A 368 -8.65 -11.02 10.32
N CYS A 369 -9.84 -11.32 9.81
CA CYS A 369 -10.28 -12.70 9.57
C CYS A 369 -9.86 -13.22 8.17
N PRO A 370 -9.87 -14.55 7.96
CA PRO A 370 -9.73 -15.10 6.62
C PRO A 370 -10.96 -14.80 5.77
N VAL A 371 -10.74 -14.67 4.47
CA VAL A 371 -11.77 -14.37 3.47
C VAL A 371 -11.72 -15.35 2.30
N GLY A 372 -12.87 -15.58 1.68
CA GLY A 372 -13.04 -16.36 0.45
C GLY A 372 -13.35 -15.44 -0.72
N ILE A 373 -12.36 -15.17 -1.56
CA ILE A 373 -12.49 -14.23 -2.69
C ILE A 373 -11.95 -14.80 -3.99
N VAL A 374 -12.63 -14.48 -5.09
CA VAL A 374 -12.23 -14.79 -6.46
C VAL A 374 -12.04 -13.49 -7.23
N PHE A 375 -10.90 -13.39 -7.93
CA PHE A 375 -10.63 -12.34 -8.91
C PHE A 375 -10.66 -12.96 -10.30
N ASP A 376 -11.78 -12.80 -10.99
CA ASP A 376 -12.09 -13.39 -12.30
C ASP A 376 -12.05 -12.39 -13.46
N LYS A 377 -11.91 -11.09 -13.14
CA LYS A 377 -11.81 -9.99 -14.11
C LYS A 377 -10.47 -9.29 -13.96
N GLN A 378 -9.92 -8.86 -15.09
CA GLN A 378 -8.71 -8.05 -15.10
C GLN A 378 -8.99 -6.74 -14.35
N GLN A 379 -8.20 -6.50 -13.31
CA GLN A 379 -8.22 -5.27 -12.53
C GLN A 379 -6.81 -4.97 -12.05
N LYS A 380 -6.62 -3.77 -11.51
CA LYS A 380 -5.35 -3.36 -10.96
C LYS A 380 -5.15 -3.89 -9.54
N VAL A 381 -3.89 -4.13 -9.15
CA VAL A 381 -3.54 -4.63 -7.79
C VAL A 381 -4.20 -3.79 -6.70
N TYR A 382 -4.18 -2.47 -6.84
CA TYR A 382 -4.73 -1.57 -5.84
C TYR A 382 -6.26 -1.53 -5.79
N GLU A 383 -6.95 -1.83 -6.90
CA GLU A 383 -8.40 -2.01 -6.91
C GLU A 383 -8.79 -3.31 -6.17
N ALA A 384 -7.98 -4.35 -6.32
CA ALA A 384 -8.13 -5.60 -5.57
C ALA A 384 -7.89 -5.39 -4.06
N ILE A 385 -6.85 -4.64 -3.69
CA ILE A 385 -6.59 -4.29 -2.28
C ILE A 385 -7.75 -3.47 -1.70
N ALA A 386 -8.30 -2.49 -2.43
CA ALA A 386 -9.46 -1.73 -1.98
C ALA A 386 -10.70 -2.64 -1.76
N THR A 387 -10.89 -3.64 -2.60
CA THR A 387 -11.94 -4.66 -2.43
C THR A 387 -11.73 -5.45 -1.13
N LEU A 388 -10.49 -5.83 -0.82
CA LEU A 388 -10.13 -6.53 0.41
C LEU A 388 -10.33 -5.67 1.67
N GLN A 389 -9.98 -4.38 1.62
CA GLN A 389 -10.20 -3.43 2.73
C GLN A 389 -11.68 -3.31 3.11
N ASN A 390 -12.57 -3.28 2.12
CA ASN A 390 -14.00 -3.17 2.35
C ASN A 390 -14.63 -4.48 2.82
N GLY A 391 -14.10 -5.61 2.36
CA GLY A 391 -14.70 -6.91 2.54
C GLY A 391 -14.21 -7.73 3.73
N ALA A 392 -13.40 -7.15 4.62
CA ALA A 392 -12.94 -7.78 5.86
C ALA A 392 -13.91 -7.57 7.04
N ASN A 393 -13.64 -8.25 8.16
CA ASN A 393 -14.42 -8.11 9.40
C ASN A 393 -14.26 -6.72 10.05
N LEU A 394 -13.10 -6.11 9.92
CA LEU A 394 -12.80 -4.76 10.41
C LEU A 394 -12.40 -3.85 9.25
N GLY A 395 -12.64 -2.55 9.42
CA GLY A 395 -12.10 -1.55 8.51
C GLY A 395 -10.59 -1.42 8.68
N PHE A 396 -9.87 -1.35 7.56
CA PHE A 396 -8.43 -1.06 7.60
C PHE A 396 -7.99 -0.30 6.36
N ARG A 397 -6.84 0.37 6.49
CA ARG A 397 -6.17 1.09 5.42
C ARG A 397 -4.79 0.51 5.19
N TYR A 398 -4.53 0.07 3.97
CA TYR A 398 -3.23 -0.27 3.45
C TYR A 398 -2.57 1.01 2.92
N GLU A 399 -1.39 1.32 3.42
CA GLU A 399 -0.67 2.54 3.08
C GLU A 399 0.85 2.33 3.08
N ILE A 400 1.56 3.34 2.58
CA ILE A 400 3.00 3.45 2.72
C ILE A 400 3.24 4.46 3.85
N SER A 401 3.93 4.04 4.90
CA SER A 401 4.33 4.93 5.99
C SER A 401 5.30 6.00 5.46
N PRO A 402 5.46 7.14 6.16
CA PRO A 402 6.33 8.22 5.67
C PRO A 402 7.77 7.83 5.37
N ASP A 403 8.26 6.75 6.00
CA ASP A 403 9.58 6.17 5.82
C ASP A 403 9.68 5.19 4.63
N GLY A 404 8.59 4.98 3.87
CA GLY A 404 8.57 4.15 2.67
C GLY A 404 8.18 2.69 2.89
N HIS A 405 7.93 2.26 4.12
CA HIS A 405 7.49 0.89 4.40
C HIS A 405 5.99 0.68 4.13
N ARG A 406 5.61 -0.51 3.70
CA ARG A 406 4.19 -0.91 3.61
C ARG A 406 3.66 -1.19 5.01
N THR A 407 2.52 -0.59 5.33
CA THR A 407 1.87 -0.78 6.63
C THR A 407 0.36 -0.89 6.49
N VAL A 408 -0.28 -1.31 7.57
CA VAL A 408 -1.73 -1.41 7.69
C VAL A 408 -2.17 -0.73 8.97
N ARG A 409 -3.16 0.16 8.86
CA ARG A 409 -3.82 0.79 10.00
C ARG A 409 -5.25 0.29 10.11
N ILE A 410 -5.57 -0.34 11.24
CA ILE A 410 -6.95 -0.70 11.58
C ILE A 410 -7.71 0.57 11.95
N ASP A 411 -8.93 0.70 11.44
CA ASP A 411 -9.88 1.70 11.93
C ASP A 411 -10.39 1.24 13.30
N ASP A 412 -9.80 1.77 14.37
CA ASP A 412 -10.13 1.42 15.75
C ASP A 412 -10.41 2.68 16.58
N TRP A 413 -11.66 2.80 17.03
CA TRP A 413 -12.13 3.90 17.88
C TRP A 413 -11.71 3.76 19.34
N ASP A 414 -11.28 2.56 19.76
CA ASP A 414 -10.81 2.26 21.11
C ASP A 414 -9.30 2.46 21.29
N ARG A 415 -8.55 2.61 20.19
CA ARG A 415 -7.10 2.89 20.20
C ARG A 415 -6.72 4.02 21.17
N GLU A 416 -5.59 3.85 21.85
CA GLU A 416 -5.06 4.86 22.78
C GLU A 416 -4.81 6.19 22.09
N VAL A 417 -4.93 7.29 22.85
CA VAL A 417 -4.73 8.64 22.32
C VAL A 417 -3.26 8.85 21.96
N ASP A 418 -2.99 9.17 20.69
CA ASP A 418 -1.66 9.47 20.16
C ASP A 418 -1.25 10.93 20.49
N TYR A 419 -2.20 11.88 20.43
CA TYR A 419 -1.94 13.31 20.67
C TYR A 419 -2.97 13.98 21.58
N HIS A 420 -2.48 14.87 22.43
CA HIS A 420 -3.33 15.80 23.17
C HIS A 420 -3.25 17.19 22.53
N ILE A 421 -4.41 17.73 22.17
CA ILE A 421 -4.56 19.04 21.54
C ILE A 421 -5.26 19.97 22.54
N GLY A 422 -4.49 20.91 23.07
CA GLY A 422 -4.98 21.94 23.97
C GLY A 422 -5.82 22.99 23.25
N TRP A 423 -6.58 23.76 24.01
CA TRP A 423 -7.37 24.88 23.46
C TRP A 423 -6.48 25.90 22.74
N GLU A 424 -5.27 26.12 23.25
CA GLU A 424 -4.25 27.05 22.76
C GLU A 424 -3.62 26.65 21.42
N ASP A 425 -3.63 25.36 21.11
CA ASP A 425 -3.01 24.82 19.89
C ASP A 425 -3.96 24.94 18.69
N ILE A 426 -5.25 25.18 18.94
CA ILE A 426 -6.27 25.30 17.91
C ILE A 426 -6.39 26.76 17.45
N LYS A 427 -6.08 27.01 16.19
CA LYS A 427 -6.28 28.30 15.56
C LYS A 427 -7.76 28.64 15.42
N ASP A 428 -8.10 29.91 15.60
CA ASP A 428 -9.44 30.47 15.36
C ASP A 428 -10.58 29.68 16.03
N ASN A 429 -10.27 29.07 17.19
CA ASN A 429 -11.14 28.14 17.92
C ASN A 429 -12.53 28.73 18.25
N LEU A 430 -12.65 30.06 18.40
CA LEU A 430 -13.93 30.75 18.59
C LEU A 430 -14.89 30.66 17.40
N THR A 431 -14.41 30.31 16.21
CA THR A 431 -15.19 30.19 14.98
C THR A 431 -15.39 28.74 14.52
N LEU A 432 -14.86 27.79 15.29
CA LEU A 432 -14.87 26.36 14.98
C LEU A 432 -16.30 25.81 14.90
N LYS A 433 -16.58 25.11 13.81
CA LYS A 433 -17.88 24.50 13.53
C LYS A 433 -17.79 23.00 13.74
N VAL A 434 -18.84 22.43 14.33
CA VAL A 434 -19.02 20.99 14.41
C VAL A 434 -20.13 20.60 13.46
N GLY A 435 -19.77 19.85 12.43
CA GLY A 435 -20.68 19.31 11.43
C GLY A 435 -21.31 17.99 11.89
N THR A 436 -22.46 17.67 11.32
CA THR A 436 -23.12 16.37 11.47
C THR A 436 -23.63 15.93 10.12
N ASP A 437 -23.45 14.66 9.78
CA ASP A 437 -23.91 14.09 8.52
C ASP A 437 -24.90 12.95 8.77
N SER A 438 -26.18 13.21 8.48
CA SER A 438 -27.24 12.22 8.66
C SER A 438 -27.23 11.10 7.63
N THR A 439 -26.46 11.22 6.54
CA THR A 439 -26.39 10.16 5.51
C THR A 439 -25.64 8.92 6.00
N LEU A 440 -24.81 9.08 7.03
CA LEU A 440 -23.97 8.03 7.61
C LEU A 440 -24.68 7.24 8.71
N ILE A 441 -25.95 7.51 8.98
CA ILE A 441 -26.68 6.79 10.01
C ILE A 441 -27.19 5.44 9.48
N ALA A 442 -27.19 4.42 10.33
CA ALA A 442 -27.73 3.10 10.06
C ALA A 442 -28.56 2.60 11.26
N ALA A 443 -29.82 2.26 11.02
CA ALA A 443 -30.68 1.58 12.00
C ALA A 443 -30.64 0.05 11.83
N THR A 444 -30.39 -0.41 10.61
CA THR A 444 -30.23 -1.81 10.25
C THR A 444 -28.90 -1.98 9.52
N VAL A 445 -28.13 -3.01 9.87
CA VAL A 445 -26.90 -3.37 9.17
C VAL A 445 -27.06 -4.76 8.55
N ASN A 446 -26.97 -4.81 7.22
CA ASN A 446 -26.96 -6.05 6.45
C ASN A 446 -25.52 -6.38 6.05
N ILE A 447 -25.05 -7.56 6.42
CA ILE A 447 -23.73 -8.06 6.02
C ILE A 447 -23.94 -9.21 5.05
N ASP A 448 -23.55 -9.00 3.80
CA ASP A 448 -23.46 -10.05 2.80
C ASP A 448 -22.13 -10.77 2.98
N TYR A 449 -22.17 -12.09 3.15
CA TYR A 449 -21.02 -12.95 3.40
C TYR A 449 -21.12 -14.27 2.63
N GLU A 450 -20.02 -15.03 2.55
CA GLU A 450 -19.97 -16.35 1.91
C GLU A 450 -20.54 -16.36 0.47
N ARG A 451 -19.94 -15.56 -0.43
CA ARG A 451 -20.38 -15.43 -1.83
C ARG A 451 -20.37 -16.77 -2.57
N ASP A 452 -21.46 -17.03 -3.28
CA ASP A 452 -21.54 -18.03 -4.33
C ASP A 452 -21.19 -17.37 -5.67
N TYR A 453 -20.02 -17.69 -6.21
CA TYR A 453 -19.54 -17.13 -7.48
C TYR A 453 -20.16 -17.84 -8.70
N ALA A 454 -20.78 -19.01 -8.52
CA ALA A 454 -21.46 -19.70 -9.62
C ALA A 454 -22.87 -19.14 -9.85
N GLU A 455 -23.56 -18.74 -8.78
CA GLU A 455 -24.93 -18.22 -8.83
C GLU A 455 -25.01 -16.68 -8.68
N ASP A 456 -23.88 -16.02 -8.44
CA ASP A 456 -23.78 -14.59 -8.13
C ASP A 456 -24.70 -14.18 -6.96
N ALA A 457 -24.64 -14.96 -5.88
CA ALA A 457 -25.52 -14.83 -4.72
C ALA A 457 -24.73 -14.75 -3.41
N TRP A 458 -25.32 -14.09 -2.42
CA TRP A 458 -24.73 -13.91 -1.08
C TRP A 458 -25.57 -14.57 -0.01
N THR A 459 -24.91 -15.10 1.03
CA THR A 459 -25.57 -15.33 2.31
C THR A 459 -25.67 -13.99 3.04
N ARG A 460 -26.78 -13.70 3.72
CA ARG A 460 -26.99 -12.40 4.39
C ARG A 460 -27.25 -12.57 5.88
N TYR A 461 -26.50 -11.84 6.69
CA TYR A 461 -26.78 -11.62 8.10
C TYR A 461 -27.42 -10.23 8.27
N VAL A 462 -28.45 -10.12 9.11
CA VAL A 462 -29.20 -8.88 9.34
C VAL A 462 -29.16 -8.56 10.83
N ASP A 463 -28.62 -7.39 11.18
CA ASP A 463 -28.63 -6.87 12.55
C ASP A 463 -29.58 -5.68 12.67
N GLU A 464 -30.61 -5.86 13.50
CA GLU A 464 -31.62 -4.85 13.84
C GLU A 464 -31.61 -4.51 15.35
N SER A 465 -30.55 -4.89 16.07
CA SER A 465 -30.48 -4.76 17.54
C SER A 465 -30.67 -3.32 18.04
N LEU A 466 -30.27 -2.32 17.26
CA LEU A 466 -30.39 -0.90 17.59
C LEU A 466 -31.51 -0.17 16.82
N TYR A 467 -32.37 -0.90 16.09
CA TYR A 467 -33.40 -0.30 15.24
C TYR A 467 -34.30 0.68 15.99
N ASP A 468 -34.90 0.23 17.10
CA ASP A 468 -35.84 1.04 17.88
C ASP A 468 -35.16 2.28 18.49
N GLU A 469 -33.91 2.13 18.94
CA GLU A 469 -33.14 3.24 19.52
C GLU A 469 -32.83 4.32 18.49
N VAL A 470 -32.33 3.92 17.31
CA VAL A 470 -32.01 4.82 16.21
C VAL A 470 -33.30 5.50 15.70
N PHE A 471 -34.37 4.73 15.50
CA PHE A 471 -35.65 5.25 15.03
C PHE A 471 -36.29 6.23 16.02
N LEU A 472 -36.27 5.91 17.32
CA LEU A 472 -36.79 6.80 18.35
C LEU A 472 -36.01 8.12 18.41
N LYS A 473 -34.68 8.04 18.31
CA LYS A 473 -33.76 9.17 18.45
C LYS A 473 -33.76 10.09 17.23
N TYR A 474 -33.75 9.53 16.02
CA TYR A 474 -33.53 10.30 14.78
C TYR A 474 -34.74 10.30 13.83
N ARG A 475 -35.78 9.52 14.09
CA ARG A 475 -37.00 9.41 13.25
C ARG A 475 -36.72 8.92 11.83
N GLN A 476 -35.60 8.23 11.64
CA GLN A 476 -35.17 7.62 10.39
C GLN A 476 -34.70 6.20 10.69
N ALA A 477 -34.87 5.30 9.72
CA ALA A 477 -34.40 3.92 9.82
C ALA A 477 -33.71 3.48 8.52
N PRO A 478 -32.60 4.14 8.13
CA PRO A 478 -31.82 3.71 6.98
C PRO A 478 -31.17 2.36 7.24
N ALA A 479 -30.98 1.60 6.17
CA ALA A 479 -30.25 0.34 6.18
C ALA A 479 -28.90 0.53 5.49
N LEU A 480 -27.84 0.01 6.11
CA LEU A 480 -26.50 -0.08 5.54
C LEU A 480 -26.27 -1.52 5.08
N THR A 481 -25.89 -1.72 3.82
CA THR A 481 -25.53 -3.04 3.30
C THR A 481 -24.05 -3.06 2.96
N ILE A 482 -23.32 -4.03 3.49
CA ILE A 482 -21.88 -4.21 3.28
C ILE A 482 -21.66 -5.57 2.64
N GLU A 483 -21.03 -5.57 1.46
CA GLU A 483 -20.54 -6.79 0.81
C GLU A 483 -19.19 -7.17 1.41
N ALA A 484 -19.12 -8.34 2.04
CA ALA A 484 -17.91 -8.82 2.69
C ALA A 484 -17.58 -10.26 2.32
N TYR A 485 -16.29 -10.55 2.12
CA TYR A 485 -15.84 -11.86 1.63
C TYR A 485 -15.60 -12.85 2.78
N MET A 486 -16.25 -12.63 3.93
CA MET A 486 -16.08 -13.43 5.13
C MET A 486 -16.69 -14.82 4.99
N LEU A 487 -16.06 -15.81 5.63
CA LEU A 487 -16.41 -17.23 5.47
C LEU A 487 -17.53 -17.71 6.39
N THR A 488 -17.80 -17.02 7.49
CA THR A 488 -18.71 -17.50 8.55
C THR A 488 -19.64 -16.41 9.04
N GLU A 489 -20.80 -16.83 9.55
CA GLU A 489 -21.75 -15.92 10.19
C GLU A 489 -21.16 -15.21 11.42
N ALA A 490 -20.26 -15.87 12.16
CA ALA A 490 -19.61 -15.26 13.33
C ALA A 490 -18.77 -14.03 12.94
N TYR A 491 -18.07 -14.08 11.81
CA TYR A 491 -17.35 -12.91 11.28
C TYR A 491 -18.32 -11.84 10.76
N ALA A 492 -19.43 -12.25 10.14
CA ALA A 492 -20.49 -11.32 9.74
C ALA A 492 -21.08 -10.55 10.94
N GLN A 493 -21.28 -11.24 12.06
CA GLN A 493 -21.71 -10.64 13.33
C GLN A 493 -20.67 -9.62 13.83
N GLN A 494 -19.37 -9.95 13.80
CA GLN A 494 -18.31 -9.00 14.19
C GLN A 494 -18.32 -7.74 13.32
N ARG A 495 -18.44 -7.88 12.00
CA ARG A 495 -18.54 -6.73 11.07
C ARG A 495 -19.78 -5.88 11.33
N SER A 496 -20.91 -6.52 11.62
CA SER A 496 -22.15 -5.81 11.93
C SER A 496 -22.04 -4.99 13.22
N ALA A 497 -21.41 -5.56 14.26
CA ALA A 497 -21.16 -4.87 15.53
C ALA A 497 -20.24 -3.67 15.33
N PHE A 498 -19.16 -3.84 14.56
CA PHE A 498 -18.24 -2.78 14.18
C PHE A 498 -18.95 -1.61 13.46
N ALA A 499 -19.86 -1.91 12.54
CA ALA A 499 -20.63 -0.90 11.81
C ALA A 499 -21.70 -0.24 12.69
N LEU A 500 -22.41 -1.00 13.52
CA LEU A 500 -23.43 -0.47 14.42
C LEU A 500 -22.84 0.48 15.47
N GLU A 501 -21.68 0.15 16.03
CA GLU A 501 -20.96 1.05 16.94
C GLU A 501 -20.73 2.43 16.32
N ARG A 502 -20.40 2.48 15.03
CA ARG A 502 -20.05 3.70 14.31
C ARG A 502 -21.25 4.47 13.78
N TYR A 503 -22.22 3.75 13.22
CA TYR A 503 -23.29 4.34 12.41
C TYR A 503 -24.66 4.33 13.09
N SER A 504 -24.80 3.74 14.28
CA SER A 504 -26.04 3.89 15.08
C SER A 504 -26.23 5.31 15.63
N SER A 505 -25.19 6.15 15.59
CA SER A 505 -25.28 7.54 15.98
C SER A 505 -24.74 8.45 14.89
N ILE A 506 -25.33 9.65 14.73
CA ILE A 506 -24.86 10.61 13.73
C ILE A 506 -23.42 11.03 14.08
N PRO A 507 -22.43 10.70 13.23
CA PRO A 507 -21.05 11.10 13.47
C PRO A 507 -20.96 12.62 13.50
N ARG A 508 -20.19 13.14 14.45
CA ARG A 508 -19.87 14.57 14.51
C ARG A 508 -18.48 14.77 13.92
N ARG A 509 -18.34 15.77 13.08
CA ARG A 509 -17.07 16.09 12.42
C ARG A 509 -16.60 17.48 12.82
N ILE A 510 -15.30 17.63 12.98
CA ILE A 510 -14.65 18.90 13.24
C ILE A 510 -13.56 19.12 12.20
N GLU A 511 -13.43 20.35 11.74
CA GLU A 511 -12.30 20.82 10.95
C GLU A 511 -11.51 21.78 11.83
N ILE A 512 -10.25 21.45 12.12
CA ILE A 512 -9.39 22.24 13.01
C ILE A 512 -8.04 22.51 12.35
N GLN A 513 -7.56 23.74 12.49
CA GLN A 513 -6.20 24.11 12.10
C GLN A 513 -5.34 24.16 13.36
N LEU A 514 -4.38 23.25 13.47
CA LEU A 514 -3.47 23.14 14.58
C LEU A 514 -2.23 23.98 14.33
N HIS A 515 -1.78 24.73 15.33
CA HIS A 515 -0.50 25.44 15.31
C HIS A 515 0.58 24.64 16.01
N GLY A 516 1.73 24.49 15.37
CA GLY A 516 2.86 23.77 15.96
C GLY A 516 3.42 22.72 15.02
N LYS A 517 4.75 22.58 15.06
CA LYS A 517 5.52 21.61 14.26
C LYS A 517 5.34 20.18 14.75
N GLU A 518 4.97 20.02 16.01
CA GLU A 518 4.66 18.74 16.67
C GLU A 518 3.49 18.00 16.01
N TYR A 519 2.62 18.72 15.30
CA TYR A 519 1.44 18.15 14.64
C TYR A 519 1.67 17.78 13.17
N TYR A 520 2.86 17.98 12.60
CA TYR A 520 3.14 17.56 11.22
C TYR A 520 3.16 16.05 11.03
N GLY A 521 3.45 15.30 12.09
CA GLY A 521 3.45 13.84 12.06
C GLY A 521 2.08 13.19 12.20
N VAL A 522 1.00 13.98 12.39
CA VAL A 522 -0.36 13.45 12.53
C VAL A 522 -0.77 12.75 11.23
N GLN A 523 -1.29 11.53 11.37
CA GLN A 523 -1.70 10.66 10.28
C GLN A 523 -3.19 10.30 10.40
N ILE A 524 -3.75 9.82 9.29
CA ILE A 524 -5.11 9.29 9.28
C ILE A 524 -5.22 8.10 10.25
N TYR A 525 -6.33 8.04 10.97
CA TYR A 525 -6.64 7.12 12.07
C TYR A 525 -5.80 7.28 13.34
N ASP A 526 -4.98 8.33 13.46
CA ASP A 526 -4.50 8.74 14.77
C ASP A 526 -5.67 9.17 15.66
N MET A 527 -5.57 8.85 16.95
CA MET A 527 -6.53 9.22 17.97
C MET A 527 -6.07 10.46 18.72
N LEU A 528 -6.93 11.48 18.75
CA LEU A 528 -6.66 12.77 19.37
C LEU A 528 -7.54 12.98 20.60
N GLN A 529 -7.01 13.62 21.63
CA GLN A 529 -7.80 14.24 22.70
C GLN A 529 -7.86 15.75 22.46
N VAL A 530 -9.02 16.24 22.02
CA VAL A 530 -9.23 17.63 21.62
C VAL A 530 -10.05 18.38 22.68
N GLU A 531 -9.51 19.51 23.17
CA GLU A 531 -10.19 20.38 24.13
C GLU A 531 -11.05 21.44 23.42
N LEU A 532 -12.34 21.15 23.24
CA LEU A 532 -13.32 22.07 22.65
C LEU A 532 -14.10 22.84 23.74
N SER A 533 -13.42 23.24 24.80
CA SER A 533 -14.01 23.98 25.94
C SER A 533 -13.38 25.35 26.12
N ILE A 534 -14.22 26.36 26.27
CA ILE A 534 -13.80 27.73 26.59
C ILE A 534 -13.86 27.90 28.12
N PRO A 535 -12.91 28.61 28.75
CA PRO A 535 -13.03 29.02 30.14
C PRO A 535 -14.40 29.70 30.42
N GLY A 536 -15.22 29.07 31.27
CA GLY A 536 -16.56 29.58 31.63
C GLY A 536 -17.72 29.14 30.72
N ARG A 537 -17.48 28.37 29.66
CA ARG A 537 -18.53 27.75 28.83
C ARG A 537 -18.10 26.38 28.32
N SER A 538 -18.80 25.33 28.75
CA SER A 538 -18.72 24.03 28.10
C SER A 538 -19.39 24.13 26.72
N TYR A 539 -18.64 24.49 25.68
CA TYR A 539 -19.16 24.51 24.31
C TYR A 539 -19.56 23.08 23.91
N ILE A 540 -18.55 22.20 23.78
CA ILE A 540 -18.74 20.78 23.46
C ILE A 540 -17.95 19.87 24.44
N GLY A 541 -16.92 20.40 25.10
CA GLY A 541 -16.11 19.68 26.10
C GLY A 541 -14.88 19.01 25.49
N THR A 542 -14.25 18.12 26.23
CA THR A 542 -13.10 17.34 25.75
C THR A 542 -13.58 16.07 25.06
N TRP A 543 -13.03 15.79 23.88
CA TRP A 543 -13.42 14.63 23.07
C TRP A 543 -12.21 13.83 22.63
N LYS A 544 -12.41 12.51 22.59
CA LYS A 544 -11.61 11.59 21.80
C LYS A 544 -12.09 11.70 20.34
N ALA A 545 -11.19 11.97 19.42
CA ALA A 545 -11.48 12.15 18.01
C ALA A 545 -10.53 11.32 17.14
N GLN A 546 -11.04 10.75 16.05
CA GLN A 546 -10.23 10.02 15.08
C GLN A 546 -9.95 10.91 13.87
N VAL A 547 -8.70 11.00 13.44
CA VAL A 547 -8.31 11.78 12.26
C VAL A 547 -8.78 11.08 10.99
N ILE A 548 -9.47 11.81 10.12
CA ILE A 548 -9.93 11.33 8.79
C ILE A 548 -9.34 12.13 7.64
N SER A 549 -8.78 13.31 7.89
CA SER A 549 -8.01 14.08 6.91
C SER A 549 -6.89 14.88 7.58
N VAL A 550 -5.79 15.04 6.86
CA VAL A 550 -4.62 15.85 7.25
C VAL A 550 -4.14 16.67 6.07
N ASP A 551 -3.68 17.89 6.31
CA ASP A 551 -3.10 18.79 5.31
C ASP A 551 -2.09 19.72 6.01
N PRO A 552 -0.81 19.28 6.13
CA PRO A 552 0.23 20.06 6.78
C PRO A 552 0.70 21.21 5.87
N ASP A 553 0.77 22.42 6.44
CA ASP A 553 1.29 23.63 5.82
C ASP A 553 2.52 24.13 6.59
N PHE A 554 3.68 23.95 5.95
CA PHE A 554 4.98 24.26 6.52
C PHE A 554 5.30 25.77 6.53
N GLU A 555 4.68 26.56 5.64
CA GLU A 555 4.88 28.01 5.60
C GLU A 555 4.15 28.68 6.76
N SER A 556 2.90 28.28 7.01
CA SER A 556 2.08 28.85 8.09
C SER A 556 2.30 28.19 9.46
N LEU A 557 3.20 27.22 9.53
CA LEU A 557 3.47 26.40 10.71
C LEU A 557 2.20 25.77 11.31
N SER A 558 1.39 25.17 10.44
CA SER A 558 0.11 24.62 10.83
C SER A 558 -0.22 23.29 10.16
N ASN A 559 -1.17 22.55 10.73
CA ASN A 559 -1.74 21.36 10.11
C ASN A 559 -3.26 21.45 10.16
N SER A 560 -3.90 21.43 8.99
CA SER A 560 -5.36 21.39 8.90
C SER A 560 -5.81 19.94 8.96
N ILE A 561 -6.68 19.61 9.91
CA ILE A 561 -7.18 18.25 10.08
C ILE A 561 -8.71 18.22 10.12
N GLU A 562 -9.27 17.17 9.54
CA GLU A 562 -10.68 16.78 9.73
C GLU A 562 -10.70 15.57 10.67
N ALA A 563 -11.51 15.63 11.73
CA ALA A 563 -11.61 14.55 12.70
C ALA A 563 -13.07 14.23 13.07
N VAL A 564 -13.35 12.95 13.30
CA VAL A 564 -14.64 12.44 13.78
C VAL A 564 -14.61 12.36 15.30
N LEU A 565 -15.57 12.98 15.98
CA LEU A 565 -15.69 12.92 17.44
C LEU A 565 -16.31 11.58 17.85
N VAL A 566 -15.49 10.73 18.47
CA VAL A 566 -15.82 9.34 18.82
C VAL A 566 -16.48 9.27 20.20
N GLY A 567 -15.86 9.87 21.21
CA GLY A 567 -16.30 9.74 22.60
C GLY A 567 -15.98 10.98 23.41
N ARG A 568 -16.88 11.35 24.33
CA ARG A 568 -16.63 12.49 25.23
C ARG A 568 -15.79 12.03 26.41
N VAL A 569 -14.67 12.70 26.66
CA VAL A 569 -13.85 12.48 27.85
C VAL A 569 -14.50 13.23 29.01
N MET A 570 -15.02 12.50 29.99
CA MET A 570 -15.55 13.11 31.21
C MET A 570 -14.37 13.43 32.13
N THR A 571 -14.05 14.72 32.23
CA THR A 571 -13.07 15.27 33.19
C THR A 571 -13.65 15.46 34.58
#